data_AF-A0A2K3K210-F1
#
_entry.id   AF-A0A2K3K210-F1
#
_cell.length_a   1.000
_cell.length_b   1.000
_cell.length_c   1.000
_cell.angle_alpha   90.00
_cell.angle_beta   90.00
_cell.angle_gamma   90.00
#
_symmetry.space_group_name_H-M   'P 1'
#
loop_
_entity.id
_entity.type
_entity.pdbx_description
1 polymer ?
#
loop_
_entity_poly.entity_id
_entity_poly.type
_entity_poly.pdbx_seq_one_letter_code
_entity_poly.pdbx_strand_id
1 'polypeptide(L)'
;STAATILESEEPVSRFDIEGLGSMFYLSKIEHKLTLPPYLLALPIREAILSELERLFLDKVIAKLGLCISVYDIISIKGGSVFPGDGAPTYLV
;
A
#
# COMPACT_ATOMS: atom_id res chain seq x y z
N SER A 1 -9.23 -18.69 -6.73
CA SER A 1 -7.80 -18.73 -6.38
C SER A 1 -7.16 -17.52 -7.03
N THR A 2 -7.08 -16.39 -6.32
CA THR A 2 -6.57 -15.13 -6.88
C THR A 2 -5.42 -14.69 -6.00
N ALA A 3 -4.21 -14.88 -6.51
CA ALA A 3 -2.98 -14.51 -5.83
C ALA A 3 -2.83 -12.98 -5.89
N ALA A 4 -2.76 -12.33 -4.72
CA ALA A 4 -2.30 -10.96 -4.62
C ALA A 4 -0.80 -10.95 -4.94
N THR A 5 -0.46 -10.66 -6.20
CA THR A 5 0.93 -10.47 -6.63
C THR A 5 1.41 -9.14 -6.06
N ILE A 6 2.05 -9.20 -4.89
CA ILE A 6 2.85 -8.10 -4.35
C ILE A 6 4.12 -8.07 -5.19
N LEU A 7 4.25 -7.09 -6.08
CA LEU A 7 5.50 -6.81 -6.78
C LEU A 7 6.38 -6.04 -5.79
N GLU A 8 7.15 -6.77 -4.98
CA GLU A 8 8.09 -6.21 -4.02
C GLU A 8 9.23 -5.51 -4.78
N SER A 9 9.17 -4.18 -4.89
CA SER A 9 10.34 -3.38 -5.31
C SER A 9 11.32 -3.29 -4.14
N GLU A 10 12.50 -3.86 -4.34
CA GLU A 10 13.43 -4.28 -3.30
C GLU A 10 14.49 -3.20 -2.99
N GLU A 11 14.12 -1.98 -2.56
CA GLU A 11 15.10 -1.01 -2.01
C GLU A 11 14.51 -0.11 -0.89
N PRO A 12 15.11 -0.07 0.32
CA PRO A 12 14.67 0.83 1.40
C PRO A 12 15.05 2.28 1.07
N VAL A 13 14.05 3.15 0.96
CA VAL A 13 14.21 4.51 0.41
C VAL A 13 14.76 5.51 1.44
N SER A 14 14.67 5.22 2.75
CA SER A 14 15.35 6.04 3.77
C SER A 14 15.41 5.34 5.13
N ARG A 15 16.61 5.30 5.71
CA ARG A 15 16.82 4.96 7.13
C ARG A 15 16.70 6.25 7.92
N PHE A 16 15.62 6.39 8.68
CA PHE A 16 15.48 7.50 9.63
C PHE A 16 16.19 7.08 10.92
N ASP A 17 17.44 7.52 11.08
CA ASP A 17 18.17 7.37 12.33
C ASP A 17 17.70 8.44 13.32
N ILE A 18 17.00 8.03 14.37
CA ILE A 18 16.75 8.89 15.53
C ILE A 18 18.08 8.97 16.28
N GLU A 19 18.75 10.12 16.27
CA GLU A 19 20.06 10.30 16.92
C GLU A 19 20.01 9.85 18.39
N GLY A 20 20.74 8.78 18.71
CA GLY A 20 20.91 8.27 20.08
C GLY A 20 20.19 6.96 20.42
N LEU A 21 19.32 6.43 19.55
CA LEU A 21 18.66 5.14 19.76
C LEU A 21 18.78 4.32 18.46
N GLY A 22 19.43 3.14 18.50
CA GLY A 22 19.61 2.30 17.32
C GLY A 22 18.31 2.13 16.53
N SER A 23 18.36 2.31 15.20
CA SER A 23 17.17 2.49 14.35
C SER A 23 16.10 1.43 14.60
N MET A 24 15.02 1.79 15.31
CA MET A 24 13.89 0.90 15.58
C MET A 24 12.87 0.90 14.43
N PHE A 25 12.85 1.94 13.60
CA PHE A 25 11.89 2.11 12.51
C PHE A 25 12.58 2.61 11.23
N TYR A 26 12.06 2.19 10.08
CA TYR A 26 12.56 2.60 8.78
C TYR A 26 11.39 2.77 7.80
N LEU A 27 11.58 3.61 6.77
CA LEU A 27 10.56 3.86 5.76
C LEU A 27 10.88 3.06 4.50
N SER A 28 9.93 2.23 4.09
CA SER A 28 10.01 1.43 2.87
C SER A 28 8.99 1.89 1.84
N LYS A 29 9.39 1.83 0.58
CA LYS A 29 8.49 2.05 -0.55
C LYS A 29 7.97 0.70 -1.05
N ILE A 30 6.67 0.60 -1.22
CA ILE A 30 5.99 -0.63 -1.62
C ILE A 30 5.10 -0.29 -2.82
N GLU A 31 5.14 -1.12 -3.86
CA GLU A 31 4.18 -1.08 -4.96
C GLU A 31 3.11 -2.16 -4.72
N HIS A 32 1.84 -1.76 -4.73
CA HIS A 32 0.72 -2.65 -4.46
C HIS A 32 -0.42 -2.46 -5.46
N LYS A 33 -1.04 -3.59 -5.85
CA LYS A 33 -2.21 -3.61 -6.72
C LYS A 33 -3.48 -3.75 -5.88
N LEU A 34 -4.30 -2.72 -5.89
CA LEU A 34 -5.48 -2.55 -5.05
C LEU A 34 -6.75 -2.53 -5.90
N THR A 35 -7.67 -3.47 -5.63
CA THR A 35 -9.03 -3.45 -6.19
C THR A 35 -9.93 -2.65 -5.26
N LEU A 36 -10.46 -1.54 -5.76
CA LEU A 36 -11.22 -0.62 -4.93
C LEU A 36 -12.70 -0.99 -4.98
N PRO A 37 -13.34 -1.30 -3.85
CA PRO A 37 -14.73 -1.73 -3.85
C PRO A 37 -15.67 -0.58 -4.25
N PRO A 38 -16.81 -0.89 -4.89
CA PRO A 38 -17.66 0.12 -5.53
C PRO A 38 -18.26 1.14 -4.56
N TYR A 39 -18.40 0.79 -3.28
CA TYR A 39 -18.91 1.71 -2.25
C TYR A 39 -17.89 2.80 -1.85
N LEU A 40 -16.59 2.57 -2.03
CA LEU A 40 -15.55 3.56 -1.74
C LEU A 40 -15.31 4.52 -2.93
N LEU A 41 -15.91 4.26 -4.09
CA LEU A 41 -15.83 5.16 -5.26
C LEU A 41 -16.58 6.49 -5.06
N ALA A 42 -17.45 6.56 -4.06
CA ALA A 42 -18.11 7.80 -3.68
C ALA A 42 -17.19 8.78 -2.94
N LEU A 43 -16.07 8.29 -2.38
CA LEU A 43 -15.08 9.10 -1.66
C LEU A 43 -13.99 9.59 -2.63
N PRO A 44 -13.26 10.67 -2.26
CA PRO A 44 -12.07 11.07 -3.00
C PRO A 44 -11.10 9.88 -3.14
N ILE A 45 -10.62 9.64 -4.35
CA ILE A 45 -9.76 8.47 -4.68
C ILE A 45 -8.59 8.33 -3.72
N ARG A 46 -7.99 9.46 -3.30
CA ARG A 46 -6.89 9.47 -2.35
C ARG A 46 -7.28 8.91 -0.98
N GLU A 47 -8.43 9.33 -0.45
CA GLU A 47 -8.95 8.87 0.84
C GLU A 47 -9.39 7.40 0.76
N ALA A 48 -10.05 7.04 -0.34
CA ALA A 48 -10.50 5.68 -0.58
C ALA A 48 -9.34 4.68 -0.63
N ILE A 49 -8.26 5.03 -1.34
CA ILE A 49 -7.03 4.23 -1.42
C ILE A 49 -6.33 4.17 -0.07
N LEU A 50 -6.20 5.31 0.63
CA LEU A 50 -5.52 5.37 1.91
C LEU A 50 -6.23 4.48 2.94
N SER A 51 -7.56 4.56 3.03
CA SER A 51 -8.34 3.73 3.95
C SER A 51 -8.19 2.23 3.67
N GLU A 52 -8.15 1.84 2.40
CA GLU A 52 -7.98 0.44 2.02
C GLU A 52 -6.54 -0.05 2.21
N LEU A 53 -5.53 0.81 1.98
CA LEU A 53 -4.13 0.52 2.31
C LEU A 53 -3.93 0.33 3.81
N GLU A 54 -4.51 1.21 4.64
CA GLU A 54 -4.49 1.04 6.10
C GLU A 54 -5.14 -0.29 6.48
N ARG A 55 -6.30 -0.63 5.92
CA ARG A 55 -6.95 -1.92 6.19
C ARG A 55 -6.09 -3.13 5.81
N LEU A 56 -5.30 -3.03 4.74
CA LEU A 56 -4.47 -4.11 4.21
C LEU A 56 -3.12 -4.24 4.92
N PHE A 57 -2.51 -3.13 5.33
CA PHE A 57 -1.13 -3.11 5.83
C PHE A 57 -1.02 -2.81 7.32
N LEU A 58 -1.97 -2.10 7.93
CA LEU A 58 -1.92 -1.78 9.35
C LEU A 58 -1.88 -3.06 10.19
N ASP A 59 -0.91 -3.14 11.11
CA ASP A 59 -0.71 -4.26 12.02
C ASP A 59 -0.52 -5.61 11.29
N LYS A 60 -0.02 -5.56 10.04
CA LYS A 60 0.36 -6.74 9.27
C LYS A 60 1.86 -6.89 9.18
N VAL A 61 2.29 -8.14 9.29
CA VAL A 61 3.67 -8.52 9.05
C VAL A 61 3.83 -8.79 7.55
N ILE A 62 4.62 -7.94 6.89
CA ILE A 62 4.98 -8.09 5.49
C ILE A 62 6.27 -8.91 5.45
N ALA A 63 6.29 -9.96 4.64
CA ALA A 63 7.50 -10.76 4.43
C ALA A 63 8.65 -9.82 3.98
N LYS A 64 9.88 -10.09 4.44
CA LYS A 64 11.09 -9.31 4.13
C LYS A 64 11.16 -7.87 4.67
N LEU A 65 10.05 -7.27 5.11
CA LEU A 65 9.98 -5.91 5.68
C LEU A 65 9.69 -5.92 7.20
N GLY A 66 8.87 -6.85 7.70
CA GLY A 66 8.49 -6.89 9.11
C GLY A 66 7.13 -6.23 9.38
N LEU A 67 6.95 -5.70 10.59
CA LEU A 67 5.66 -5.17 11.04
C LEU A 67 5.40 -3.77 10.47
N CYS A 68 4.29 -3.61 9.75
CA CYS A 68 3.84 -2.30 9.29
C CYS A 68 3.04 -1.61 10.40
N ILE A 69 3.49 -0.41 10.78
CA ILE A 69 2.92 0.39 11.87
C ILE A 69 1.88 1.36 11.34
N SER A 70 2.17 2.02 10.22
CA SER A 70 1.29 3.00 9.58
C SER A 70 1.71 3.24 8.13
N VAL A 71 0.77 3.65 7.29
CA VAL A 71 1.04 4.15 5.93
C VAL A 71 1.45 5.63 6.02
N TYR A 72 2.58 6.01 5.42
CA TYR A 72 3.11 7.37 5.52
C TYR A 72 2.49 8.32 4.49
N ASP A 73 2.74 8.06 3.20
CA ASP A 73 2.18 8.86 2.11
C ASP A 73 2.11 8.05 0.81
N ILE A 74 1.24 8.48 -0.11
CA ILE A 74 1.05 7.90 -1.43
C ILE A 74 1.83 8.73 -2.45
N ILE A 75 2.88 8.14 -3.03
CA ILE A 75 3.80 8.83 -3.96
C ILE A 75 3.21 8.89 -5.37
N SER A 76 2.56 7.82 -5.82
CA SER A 76 1.98 7.74 -7.17
C SER A 76 0.74 6.86 -7.14
N ILE A 77 -0.26 7.25 -7.91
CA ILE A 77 -1.46 6.45 -8.12
C ILE A 77 -1.60 6.27 -9.62
N LYS A 78 -1.37 5.03 -10.08
CA LYS A 78 -1.59 4.61 -11.46
C LYS A 78 -2.90 3.82 -11.53
N GLY A 79 -3.98 4.49 -11.91
CA GLY A 79 -5.28 3.86 -12.17
C GLY A 79 -5.68 3.96 -13.64
N GLY A 80 -6.83 3.45 -14.10
CA GLY A 80 -7.87 2.69 -13.41
C GLY A 80 -8.40 1.65 -14.40
N SER A 81 -7.82 0.45 -14.37
CA SER A 81 -8.24 -0.63 -15.26
C SER A 81 -9.35 -1.42 -14.58
N VAL A 82 -10.49 -1.51 -15.24
CA VAL A 82 -11.60 -2.36 -14.82
C VAL A 82 -11.44 -3.67 -15.57
N PHE A 83 -11.32 -4.77 -14.84
CA PHE A 83 -11.29 -6.08 -15.48
C PHE A 83 -12.70 -6.39 -16.01
N PRO A 84 -12.85 -6.77 -17.29
CA PRO A 84 -14.17 -7.12 -17.84
C PRO A 84 -14.72 -8.32 -17.08
N GLY A 85 -15.80 -8.11 -16.33
CA GLY A 85 -16.46 -9.13 -15.50
C GLY A 85 -16.45 -8.87 -14.00
N ASP A 86 -15.52 -8.05 -13.47
CA ASP A 86 -15.38 -7.82 -12.02
C ASP A 86 -15.99 -6.47 -11.57
N GLY A 87 -16.10 -5.51 -12.50
CA GLY A 87 -16.77 -4.22 -12.27
C GLY A 87 -16.07 -3.27 -11.27
N ALA A 88 -15.16 -3.79 -10.45
CA ALA A 88 -14.33 -3.04 -9.52
C ALA A 88 -13.08 -2.47 -10.23
N PRO A 89 -12.81 -1.16 -10.12
CA PRO A 89 -11.60 -0.57 -10.67
C PRO A 89 -10.38 -1.00 -9.87
N THR A 90 -9.31 -1.32 -10.59
CA THR A 90 -8.02 -1.66 -9.99
C THR A 90 -7.02 -0.53 -10.17
N TYR A 91 -6.32 -0.21 -9.10
CA TYR A 91 -5.29 0.82 -9.03
C TYR A 91 -3.94 0.19 -8.65
N LEU A 92 -2.87 0.71 -9.23
CA LEU A 92 -1.49 0.44 -8.82
C LEU A 92 -1.01 1.65 -8.02
N VAL A 93 -0.56 1.41 -6.80
CA VAL A 93 -0.16 2.42 -5.82
C VAL A 93 1.22 2.13 -5.27
#